data_AF-A0A238BLG4-F1
#
_entry.id   AF-A0A238BLG4-F1
#
_cell.length_a   1.000
_cell.length_b   1.000
_cell.length_c   1.000
_cell.angle_alpha   90.00
_cell.angle_beta   90.00
_cell.angle_gamma   90.00
#
_symmetry.space_group_name_H-M   'P 1'
#
loop_
_entity.id
_entity.type
_entity.pdbx_description
1 polymer ?
#
loop_
_entity_poly.entity_id
_entity_poly.type
_entity_poly.pdbx_seq_one_letter_code
_entity_poly.pdbx_strand_id
1 'polypeptide(L)'
;MLISLKTGFGKYVGVDSEGNLIATADAVGTRERMIVVFQEGKTAIQSASSNLFLSMKTDAEGYIRVTSRKAEADEMIKLRTDAKKEGPVDWRSEEDRKSAVECETSYVKMYQHSKVATKGKYISINLNDKESVRRAQQEGNLHELLLERRVKTKSDKYC
;
A
#
# COMPACT_ATOMS: atom_id res chain seq x y z
N MET A 1 6.07 -8.24 3.39
CA MET A 1 6.42 -7.16 2.44
C MET A 1 7.29 -7.72 1.34
N LEU A 2 6.93 -7.56 0.06
CA LEU A 2 7.73 -8.10 -1.07
C LEU A 2 8.80 -7.08 -1.48
N ILE A 3 10.05 -7.52 -1.59
CA ILE A 3 11.20 -6.70 -1.95
C ILE A 3 12.14 -7.44 -2.91
N SER A 4 13.08 -6.70 -3.49
CA SER A 4 14.25 -7.24 -4.17
C SER A 4 15.50 -6.53 -3.68
N LEU A 5 16.59 -7.28 -3.53
CA LEU A 5 17.86 -6.78 -3.03
C LEU A 5 18.82 -6.60 -4.21
N LYS A 6 19.42 -5.41 -4.32
CA LYS A 6 20.44 -5.11 -5.33
C LYS A 6 21.78 -4.91 -4.64
N THR A 7 22.81 -5.59 -5.13
CA THR A 7 24.18 -5.45 -4.65
C THR A 7 24.78 -4.11 -5.08
N GLY A 8 25.85 -3.69 -4.40
CA GLY A 8 26.63 -2.50 -4.80
C GLY A 8 27.26 -2.61 -6.19
N PHE A 9 27.39 -3.82 -6.73
CA PHE A 9 27.87 -4.10 -8.09
C PHE A 9 26.77 -4.02 -9.16
N GLY A 10 25.55 -3.65 -8.77
CA GLY A 10 24.45 -3.46 -9.70
C GLY A 10 23.70 -4.74 -10.09
N LYS A 11 24.02 -5.89 -9.48
CA LYS A 11 23.34 -7.17 -9.71
C LYS A 11 22.30 -7.45 -8.63
N TYR A 12 21.20 -8.08 -8.99
CA TYR A 12 20.15 -8.49 -8.07
C TYR A 12 20.49 -9.81 -7.38
N VAL A 13 20.21 -9.87 -6.08
CA VAL A 13 20.36 -11.07 -5.28
C VAL A 13 19.14 -11.96 -5.49
N GLY A 14 19.37 -13.20 -5.89
CA GLY A 14 18.35 -14.24 -6.03
C GLY A 14 18.77 -15.54 -5.35
N VAL A 15 17.83 -16.49 -5.35
CA VAL A 15 18.02 -17.82 -4.77
C VAL A 15 18.03 -18.87 -5.87
N ASP A 16 19.08 -19.69 -5.90
CA ASP A 16 19.16 -20.83 -6.82
C ASP A 16 18.24 -21.99 -6.39
N SER A 17 18.31 -23.13 -7.09
CA SER A 17 17.47 -24.30 -6.80
C SER A 17 17.95 -25.09 -5.58
N GLU A 18 19.20 -24.90 -5.18
CA GLU A 18 19.84 -25.56 -4.04
C GLU A 18 19.72 -24.71 -2.76
N GLY A 19 19.22 -23.48 -2.88
CA GLY A 19 19.08 -22.54 -1.76
C GLY A 19 20.29 -21.62 -1.57
N ASN A 20 21.24 -21.60 -2.51
CA ASN A 20 22.37 -20.67 -2.45
C ASN A 20 21.92 -19.26 -2.89
N LEU A 21 22.54 -18.25 -2.28
CA LEU A 21 22.38 -16.86 -2.71
C LEU A 21 23.31 -16.57 -3.89
N ILE A 22 22.72 -16.11 -4.99
CA ILE A 22 23.45 -15.71 -6.20
C ILE A 22 23.16 -14.25 -6.53
N ALA A 23 24.13 -13.53 -7.07
CA ALA A 23 23.98 -12.12 -7.43
C ALA A 23 24.47 -11.85 -8.86
N THR A 24 23.92 -12.55 -9.84
CA THR A 24 24.32 -12.47 -11.26
C THR A 24 23.28 -11.79 -12.14
N ALA A 25 22.05 -11.60 -11.65
CA ALA A 25 20.92 -11.11 -12.45
C ALA A 25 20.97 -9.59 -12.67
N ASP A 26 20.75 -9.14 -13.90
CA ASP A 26 20.61 -7.72 -14.26
C ASP A 26 19.18 -7.18 -14.08
N ALA A 27 18.19 -8.08 -13.94
CA ALA A 27 16.79 -7.74 -13.78
C ALA A 27 16.14 -8.59 -12.69
N VAL A 28 15.04 -8.09 -12.12
CA VAL A 28 14.26 -8.80 -11.10
C VAL A 28 13.36 -9.84 -11.75
N GLY A 29 13.66 -11.12 -11.53
CA GLY A 29 12.80 -12.25 -11.84
C GLY A 29 12.10 -12.80 -10.59
N THR A 30 11.58 -14.02 -10.71
CA THR A 30 10.91 -14.71 -9.59
C THR A 30 11.89 -15.09 -8.49
N ARG A 31 13.16 -15.36 -8.83
CA ARG A 31 14.20 -15.82 -7.89
C ARG A 31 14.79 -14.69 -7.07
N GLU A 32 14.72 -13.46 -7.59
CA GLU A 32 15.22 -12.22 -6.98
C GLU A 32 14.18 -11.53 -6.07
N ARG A 33 12.99 -12.13 -5.96
CA ARG A 33 11.92 -11.66 -5.08
C ARG A 33 12.06 -12.31 -3.71
N MET A 34 12.03 -11.47 -2.69
CA MET A 34 12.11 -11.88 -1.29
C MET A 34 10.98 -11.24 -0.49
N ILE A 35 10.53 -11.94 0.54
CA ILE A 35 9.47 -11.50 1.44
C ILE A 35 10.12 -11.20 2.79
N VAL A 36 10.00 -9.95 3.23
CA VAL A 36 10.30 -9.58 4.62
C VAL A 36 9.10 -9.88 5.48
N VAL A 37 9.33 -10.68 6.51
CA VAL A 37 8.34 -11.09 7.51
C VAL A 37 8.67 -10.39 8.83
N PHE A 38 7.67 -9.70 9.40
CA PHE A 38 7.75 -9.06 10.70
C PHE A 38 6.80 -9.77 11.65
N GLN A 39 7.31 -10.28 12.77
CA GLN A 39 6.52 -10.97 13.79
C GLN A 39 7.09 -10.68 15.17
N GLU A 40 6.26 -10.17 16.10
CA GLU A 40 6.64 -9.95 17.51
C GLU A 40 7.94 -9.13 17.67
N GLY A 41 8.15 -8.12 16.81
CA GLY A 41 9.36 -7.30 16.82
C GLY A 41 10.62 -7.98 16.25
N LYS A 42 10.50 -9.23 15.80
CA LYS A 42 11.54 -9.95 15.06
C LYS A 42 11.33 -9.80 13.56
N THR A 43 12.42 -9.91 12.82
CA THR A 43 12.43 -9.78 11.35
C THR A 43 13.17 -10.95 10.74
N ALA A 44 12.60 -11.55 9.70
CA ALA A 44 13.23 -12.59 8.90
C ALA A 44 13.01 -12.33 7.41
N ILE A 45 13.88 -12.88 6.56
CA ILE A 45 13.72 -12.86 5.10
C ILE A 45 13.38 -14.25 4.62
N GLN A 46 12.36 -14.34 3.78
CA GLN A 46 11.93 -15.54 3.10
C GLN A 46 12.09 -15.37 1.59
N SER A 47 12.50 -16.41 0.89
CA SER A 47 12.49 -16.44 -0.57
C SER A 47 11.06 -16.57 -1.09
N ALA A 48 10.67 -15.73 -2.06
CA ALA A 48 9.36 -15.83 -2.68
C ALA A 48 9.23 -17.05 -3.62
N SER A 49 10.35 -17.59 -4.12
CA SER A 49 10.34 -18.72 -5.04
C SER A 49 10.27 -20.08 -4.31
N SER A 50 10.99 -20.23 -3.20
CA SER A 50 11.10 -21.49 -2.47
C SER A 50 10.30 -21.53 -1.16
N ASN A 51 9.78 -20.38 -0.69
CA ASN A 51 9.13 -20.23 0.61
C ASN A 51 10.01 -20.68 1.79
N LEU A 52 11.33 -20.66 1.64
CA LEU A 52 12.30 -20.95 2.69
C LEU A 52 12.88 -19.64 3.24
N PHE A 53 13.28 -19.67 4.50
CA PHE A 53 13.93 -18.56 5.21
C PHE A 53 15.43 -18.58 4.99
N LEU A 54 15.99 -17.37 4.92
CA LEU A 54 17.42 -17.13 4.92
C LEU A 54 17.99 -17.45 6.31
N SER A 55 18.94 -18.38 6.36
CA SER A 55 19.64 -18.75 7.59
C SER A 55 21.02 -18.10 7.62
N MET A 56 21.37 -17.49 8.75
CA MET A 56 22.69 -16.92 9.01
C MET A 56 23.71 -17.99 9.45
N LYS A 57 23.27 -19.24 9.61
CA LYS A 57 24.16 -20.37 9.85
C LYS A 57 25.00 -20.62 8.60
N THR A 58 26.31 -20.51 8.76
CA THR A 58 27.27 -20.75 7.69
C THR A 58 27.43 -22.25 7.43
N ASP A 59 27.53 -22.64 6.17
CA ASP A 59 27.96 -23.99 5.79
C ASP A 59 29.46 -24.20 6.06
N ALA A 60 29.97 -25.41 5.82
CA ALA A 60 31.39 -25.76 5.97
C ALA A 60 32.34 -24.82 5.19
N GLU A 61 31.86 -24.21 4.11
CA GLU A 61 32.60 -23.25 3.28
C GLU A 61 32.39 -21.79 3.69
N GLY A 62 31.58 -21.51 4.72
CA GLY A 62 31.32 -20.15 5.19
C GLY A 62 30.13 -19.43 4.51
N TYR A 63 29.42 -20.09 3.59
CA TYR A 63 28.29 -19.48 2.88
C TYR A 63 26.97 -19.56 3.66
N ILE A 64 26.17 -18.51 3.55
CA ILE A 64 24.78 -18.46 4.04
C ILE A 64 23.81 -18.97 2.97
N ARG A 65 22.73 -19.63 3.39
CA ARG A 65 21.77 -20.28 2.49
C ARG A 65 20.32 -20.08 2.93
N VAL A 66 19.41 -20.28 1.99
CA VAL A 66 17.96 -20.22 2.17
C VAL A 66 17.39 -21.64 2.23
N THR A 67 17.48 -22.27 3.40
CA THR A 67 17.11 -23.68 3.59
C THR A 67 16.02 -23.90 4.65
N SER A 68 15.86 -23.00 5.61
CA SER A 68 15.01 -23.20 6.78
C SER A 68 13.53 -23.02 6.44
N ARG A 69 12.66 -23.98 6.80
CA ARG A 69 11.20 -23.82 6.62
C ARG A 69 10.56 -22.95 7.70
N LYS A 70 11.22 -22.82 8.84
CA LYS A 70 10.78 -22.04 9.99
C LYS A 70 11.87 -21.04 10.33
N ALA A 71 11.46 -19.85 10.74
CA ALA A 71 12.38 -18.85 11.24
C ALA A 71 12.64 -19.09 12.73
N GLU A 72 13.83 -19.58 13.05
CA GLU A 72 14.33 -19.78 14.42
C GLU A 72 15.41 -18.74 14.73
N ALA A 73 16.29 -19.00 15.71
CA ALA A 73 17.25 -18.01 16.16
C ALA A 73 18.24 -17.57 15.06
N ASP A 74 18.64 -18.49 14.18
CA ASP A 74 19.65 -18.25 13.14
C ASP A 74 19.08 -17.52 11.91
N GLU A 75 17.75 -17.46 11.76
CA GLU A 75 17.07 -16.77 10.65
C GLU A 75 16.68 -15.33 11.00
N MET A 76 16.85 -14.93 12.27
CA MET A 76 16.50 -13.59 12.72
C MET A 76 17.55 -12.57 12.28
N ILE A 77 17.12 -11.55 11.55
CA ILE A 77 17.98 -10.49 11.05
C ILE A 77 17.57 -9.12 11.57
N LYS A 78 18.49 -8.16 11.46
CA LYS A 78 18.22 -6.74 11.73
C LYS A 78 18.30 -5.95 10.42
N LEU A 79 17.16 -5.51 9.91
CA LEU A 79 17.10 -4.58 8.79
C LEU A 79 17.38 -3.15 9.27
N ARG A 80 18.31 -2.48 8.59
CA ARG A 80 18.68 -1.09 8.84
C ARG A 80 18.54 -0.32 7.53
N THR A 81 18.11 0.93 7.62
CA THR A 81 18.00 1.84 6.47
C THR A 81 18.59 3.19 6.85
N ASP A 82 19.29 3.80 5.91
CA ASP A 82 19.79 5.17 5.93
C ASP A 82 18.86 6.13 5.17
N ALA A 83 17.73 5.63 4.65
CA ALA A 83 16.77 6.44 3.91
C ALA A 83 16.18 7.53 4.80
N LYS A 84 16.07 8.75 4.25
CA LYS A 84 15.40 9.85 4.93
C LYS A 84 13.92 9.52 5.06
N LYS A 85 13.38 9.66 6.27
CA LYS A 85 11.96 9.47 6.52
C LYS A 85 11.16 10.60 5.86
N GLU A 86 10.58 10.34 4.70
CA GLU A 86 9.67 11.27 4.03
C GLU A 86 8.29 11.25 4.70
N GLY A 87 8.18 11.90 5.86
CA GLY A 87 6.91 12.24 6.52
C GLY A 87 5.93 11.07 6.76
N PRO A 88 4.73 11.36 7.25
CA PRO A 88 3.62 10.42 7.16
C PRO A 88 3.14 10.35 5.70
N VAL A 89 3.14 9.16 5.11
CA VAL A 89 2.49 8.90 3.83
C VAL A 89 0.98 9.12 4.04
N ASP A 90 0.45 10.20 3.48
CA ASP A 90 -0.99 10.45 3.47
C ASP A 90 -1.64 9.54 2.43
N TRP A 91 -2.31 8.48 2.88
CA TRP A 91 -2.97 7.48 2.04
C TRP A 91 -4.26 7.99 1.38
N ARG A 92 -4.66 9.24 1.65
CA ARG A 92 -5.80 9.87 1.00
C ARG A 92 -5.53 10.05 -0.50
N SER A 93 -6.56 9.81 -1.32
CA SER A 93 -6.53 10.09 -2.75
C SER A 93 -6.21 11.56 -3.03
N GLU A 94 -5.75 11.89 -4.23
CA GLU A 94 -5.53 13.30 -4.60
C GLU A 94 -6.81 14.13 -4.47
N GLU A 95 -7.98 13.54 -4.69
CA GLU A 95 -9.28 14.19 -4.48
C GLU A 95 -9.62 14.40 -3.01
N ASP A 96 -9.29 13.45 -2.13
CA ASP A 96 -9.56 13.55 -0.69
C ASP A 96 -8.58 14.49 0.04
N ARG A 97 -7.44 14.80 -0.59
CA ARG A 97 -6.46 15.80 -0.13
C ARG A 97 -6.87 17.24 -0.43
N LYS A 98 -7.84 17.46 -1.33
CA LYS A 98 -8.32 18.80 -1.71
C LYS A 98 -9.19 19.42 -0.62
N SER A 99 -9.37 20.74 -0.72
CA SER A 99 -10.29 21.46 0.16
C SER A 99 -11.68 20.85 0.11
N ALA A 100 -12.45 20.93 1.21
CA ALA A 100 -13.80 20.35 1.29
C ALA A 100 -14.70 20.75 0.10
N VAL A 101 -14.52 21.98 -0.42
CA VAL A 101 -15.23 22.52 -1.58
C VAL A 101 -14.86 21.79 -2.87
N GLU A 102 -13.56 21.61 -3.11
CA GLU A 102 -13.04 20.97 -4.31
C GLU A 102 -13.23 19.45 -4.28
N CYS A 103 -13.19 18.84 -3.10
CA CYS A 103 -13.46 17.43 -2.86
C CYS A 103 -14.93 17.10 -3.22
N GLU A 104 -15.89 17.85 -2.67
CA GLU A 104 -17.31 17.69 -3.00
C GLU A 104 -17.59 17.96 -4.48
N THR A 105 -16.99 19.01 -5.06
CA THR A 105 -17.16 19.34 -6.48
C THR A 105 -16.59 18.25 -7.40
N SER A 106 -15.44 17.67 -7.06
CA SER A 106 -14.80 16.61 -7.85
C SER A 106 -15.62 15.31 -7.77
N TYR A 107 -16.08 14.93 -6.58
CA TYR A 107 -16.94 13.75 -6.38
C TYR A 107 -18.26 13.88 -7.13
N VAL A 108 -18.91 15.05 -7.07
CA VAL A 108 -20.14 15.31 -7.82
C VAL A 108 -19.89 15.22 -9.33
N LYS A 109 -18.79 15.79 -9.85
CA LYS A 109 -18.44 15.72 -11.28
C LYS A 109 -18.13 14.30 -11.76
N MET A 110 -17.50 13.46 -10.92
CA MET A 110 -17.19 12.06 -11.27
C MET A 110 -18.46 11.21 -11.46
N TYR A 111 -19.53 11.51 -10.72
CA TYR A 111 -20.68 10.60 -10.60
C TYR A 111 -22.02 11.18 -11.03
N GLN A 112 -22.07 12.45 -11.44
CA GLN A 112 -23.25 13.13 -11.97
C GLN A 112 -23.04 13.46 -13.45
N HIS A 113 -23.47 12.54 -14.33
CA HIS A 113 -23.57 12.85 -15.75
C HIS A 113 -24.73 13.82 -15.97
N SER A 114 -24.45 14.93 -16.67
CA SER A 114 -25.37 15.98 -17.11
C SER A 114 -25.80 17.03 -16.07
N LYS A 115 -25.81 18.28 -16.53
CA LYS A 115 -26.24 19.49 -15.83
C LYS A 115 -27.73 19.38 -15.47
N VAL A 116 -28.06 18.79 -14.32
CA VAL A 116 -29.42 18.84 -13.80
C VAL A 116 -29.61 20.20 -13.14
N ALA A 117 -30.37 21.08 -13.78
CA ALA A 117 -30.79 22.33 -13.18
C ALA A 117 -31.59 22.06 -11.90
N THR A 118 -31.10 22.52 -10.76
CA THR A 118 -31.74 22.51 -9.44
C THR A 118 -32.87 23.54 -9.35
N LYS A 119 -33.73 23.65 -10.37
CA LYS A 119 -34.97 24.43 -10.23
C LYS A 119 -36.06 23.53 -9.64
N GLY A 120 -36.31 23.70 -8.34
CA GLY A 120 -37.55 23.28 -7.68
C GLY A 120 -37.61 21.87 -7.09
N LYS A 121 -36.49 21.19 -6.86
CA LYS A 121 -36.48 19.95 -6.06
C LYS A 121 -36.05 20.25 -4.64
N TYR A 122 -36.89 19.85 -3.68
CA TYR A 122 -36.61 19.95 -2.25
C TYR A 122 -35.47 18.99 -1.90
N ILE A 123 -34.25 19.51 -1.91
CA ILE A 123 -33.06 18.80 -1.42
C ILE A 123 -33.14 18.86 0.11
N SER A 124 -33.35 17.72 0.76
CA SER A 124 -33.48 17.61 2.22
C SER A 124 -32.13 17.68 2.96
N ILE A 125 -31.08 18.19 2.31
CA ILE A 125 -29.74 18.35 2.88
C ILE A 125 -29.24 19.75 2.55
N ASN A 126 -28.64 20.40 3.55
CA ASN A 126 -27.98 21.68 3.35
C ASN A 126 -26.66 21.49 2.58
N LEU A 127 -26.71 21.63 1.26
CA LEU A 127 -25.53 21.56 0.39
C LEU A 127 -24.49 22.68 0.66
N ASN A 128 -24.85 23.70 1.46
CA ASN A 128 -23.90 24.73 1.89
C ASN A 128 -23.16 24.37 3.18
N ASP A 129 -23.51 23.25 3.85
CA ASP A 129 -22.80 22.79 5.04
C ASP A 129 -21.45 22.17 4.66
N LYS A 130 -20.41 23.00 4.68
CA LYS A 130 -19.03 22.58 4.39
C LYS A 130 -18.30 22.08 5.64
N GLU A 131 -18.85 22.35 6.82
CA GLU A 131 -18.27 21.91 8.08
C GLU A 131 -18.46 20.41 8.27
N SER A 132 -19.62 19.86 7.90
CA SER A 132 -19.83 18.41 7.98
C SER A 132 -18.90 17.62 7.07
N VAL A 133 -18.55 18.16 5.87
CA VAL A 133 -17.60 17.52 4.94
C VAL A 133 -16.19 17.56 5.51
N ARG A 134 -15.78 18.70 6.08
CA ARG A 134 -14.47 18.83 6.73
C ARG A 134 -14.34 17.92 7.96
N ARG A 135 -15.40 17.80 8.76
CA ARG A 135 -15.45 16.84 9.88
C ARG A 135 -15.35 15.40 9.37
N ALA A 136 -16.07 15.08 8.30
CA ALA A 136 -16.03 13.74 7.73
C ALA A 136 -14.68 13.36 7.07
N GLN A 137 -13.95 14.35 6.55
CA GLN A 137 -12.56 14.19 6.11
C GLN A 137 -11.61 13.84 7.27
N GLN A 138 -11.89 14.34 8.47
CA GLN A 138 -11.07 14.10 9.67
C GLN A 138 -11.44 12.78 10.36
N GLU A 139 -12.73 12.43 10.36
CA GLU A 139 -13.28 11.22 10.99
C GLU A 139 -13.21 9.97 10.09
N GLY A 140 -12.93 10.14 8.79
CA GLY A 140 -12.73 9.04 7.84
C GLY A 140 -14.03 8.49 7.21
N ASN A 141 -15.19 9.10 7.48
CA ASN A 141 -16.50 8.73 6.92
C ASN A 141 -16.92 9.61 5.72
N LEU A 142 -15.96 10.28 5.07
CA LEU A 142 -16.19 11.20 3.95
C LEU A 142 -17.02 10.59 2.81
N HIS A 143 -16.67 9.39 2.36
CA HIS A 143 -17.34 8.75 1.22
C HIS A 143 -18.80 8.39 1.52
N GLU A 144 -19.11 8.01 2.77
CA GLU A 144 -20.47 7.72 3.21
C GLU A 144 -21.34 8.98 3.21
N LEU A 145 -20.82 10.07 3.78
CA LEU A 145 -21.50 11.37 3.78
C LEU A 145 -21.75 11.89 2.35
N LEU A 146 -20.76 11.76 1.45
CA LEU A 146 -20.89 12.18 0.06
C LEU A 146 -21.89 11.30 -0.73
N LEU A 147 -21.98 10.01 -0.40
CA LEU A 147 -22.99 9.10 -0.97
C LEU A 147 -24.41 9.49 -0.51
N GLU A 148 -24.61 9.77 0.77
CA GLU A 148 -25.90 10.23 1.31
C GLU A 148 -26.34 11.54 0.64
N ARG A 149 -25.41 12.50 0.48
CA ARG A 149 -25.64 13.75 -0.27
C ARG A 149 -26.09 13.51 -1.71
N ARG A 150 -25.44 12.57 -2.39
CA ARG A 150 -25.77 12.21 -3.77
C ARG A 150 -27.16 11.59 -3.88
N VAL A 151 -27.50 10.63 -3.00
CA VAL A 151 -28.81 9.94 -3.03
C VAL A 151 -29.95 10.94 -2.89
N LYS A 152 -29.86 11.88 -1.95
CA LYS A 152 -30.93 12.88 -1.74
C LYS A 152 -30.94 14.01 -2.79
N THR A 153 -29.90 14.14 -3.61
CA THR A 153 -29.82 15.11 -4.71
C THR A 153 -30.26 14.52 -6.06
N LYS A 154 -30.30 13.19 -6.19
CA LYS A 154 -30.79 12.54 -7.40
C LYS A 154 -32.29 12.77 -7.57
N SER A 155 -32.66 13.22 -8.76
CA SER A 155 -34.05 13.20 -9.22
C SER A 155 -34.45 11.76 -9.54
N ASP A 156 -35.39 11.23 -8.78
CA ASP A 156 -35.96 9.89 -8.96
C ASP A 156 -36.89 9.82 -10.18
N LYS A 157 -36.35 10.04 -11.39
CA LYS A 157 -37.11 9.94 -12.65
C LYS A 157 -36.73 8.72 -13.50
N TYR A 158 -35.72 7.96 -13.07
CA TYR A 158 -35.24 6.75 -13.74
C TYR A 158 -34.65 5.74 -12.74
N CYS A 159 -35.42 5.44 -11.69
CA CYS A 159 -35.45 4.08 -11.13
C CYS A 159 -36.65 3.37 -11.77
#